data_AF-A0A3B3ZVD2-F1
#
_entry.id   AF-A0A3B3ZVD2-F1
#
_cell.length_a   1.000
_cell.length_b   1.000
_cell.length_c   1.000
_cell.angle_alpha   90.00
_cell.angle_beta   90.00
_cell.angle_gamma   90.00
#
_symmetry.space_group_name_H-M   'P 1'
#
loop_
_entity.id
_entity.type
_entity.pdbx_description
1 polymer ?
#
loop_
_entity_poly.entity_id
_entity_poly.type
_entity_poly.pdbx_seq_one_letter_code
_entity_poly.pdbx_strand_id
1 'polypeptide(L)'
;MYINDVWNILDVLSIILFIFGLVFRLSRLIDGLFYAGKILLCIDFIVFCLRLMAIFTISRTLGPKIIIVKRMMMDMFFFMFLLSIWVVAYGVAKQSILIHNEDRLGWILRGAVYEPYLTIFGDMPKNIDNTDFDINLCSMNGSDPLKPKCPMLNEQDMPAFPEWLTILMLSQTDFTFQEVQDNTDRIWKFQRYELIKEYYSRPAAPPPLILLSHLYMFLRSVVLRRASNPWTDFSEFVVWAQRDLYFLILLHQLSGSLWEKIRRKLQKHRK
;
A
#
# COMPACT_ATOMS: atom_id res chain seq x y z
N MET A 1 31.67 6.02 10.14
CA MET A 1 31.08 6.62 8.93
C MET A 1 30.16 5.65 8.15
N TYR A 2 30.33 4.32 8.23
CA TYR A 2 29.43 3.33 7.59
C TYR A 2 28.09 3.10 8.32
N ILE A 3 28.06 3.25 9.66
CA ILE A 3 26.89 2.90 10.50
C ILE A 3 25.78 3.97 10.48
N ASN A 4 26.04 5.20 10.00
CA ASN A 4 25.06 6.29 10.06
C ASN A 4 24.04 6.28 8.91
N ASP A 5 24.22 5.44 7.89
CA ASP A 5 23.26 5.35 6.79
C ASP A 5 22.16 4.35 7.12
N VAL A 6 20.90 4.81 7.09
CA VAL A 6 19.71 4.00 7.42
C VAL A 6 19.63 2.76 6.53
N TRP A 7 20.02 2.88 5.26
CA TRP A 7 20.01 1.76 4.32
C TRP A 7 21.01 0.67 4.69
N ASN A 8 22.14 1.07 5.25
CA ASN A 8 23.17 0.15 5.66
C ASN A 8 22.81 -0.55 6.98
N ILE A 9 22.15 0.15 7.90
CA ILE A 9 21.58 -0.46 9.11
C ILE A 9 20.53 -1.53 8.72
N LEU A 10 19.66 -1.21 7.76
CA LEU A 10 18.63 -2.13 7.26
C LEU A 10 19.25 -3.40 6.63
N ASP A 11 20.35 -3.24 5.90
CA ASP A 11 21.08 -4.37 5.31
C ASP A 11 21.70 -5.29 6.37
N VAL A 12 22.42 -4.70 7.34
CA VAL A 12 23.00 -5.44 8.46
C VAL A 12 21.90 -6.16 9.25
N LEU A 13 20.76 -5.52 9.47
CA LEU A 13 19.60 -6.14 10.14
C LEU A 13 19.06 -7.35 9.35
N SER A 14 18.92 -7.25 8.02
CA SER A 14 18.47 -8.40 7.21
C SER A 14 19.46 -9.58 7.26
N ILE A 15 20.77 -9.31 7.18
CA ILE A 15 21.77 -10.38 7.24
C ILE A 15 21.72 -11.10 8.60
N ILE A 16 21.56 -10.33 9.69
CA ILE A 16 21.43 -10.89 11.03
C ILE A 16 20.14 -11.72 11.17
N LEU A 17 18.99 -11.19 10.73
CA LEU A 17 17.70 -11.90 10.78
C LEU A 17 17.72 -13.18 9.93
N PHE A 18 18.36 -13.15 8.77
CA PHE A 18 18.54 -14.32 7.92
C PHE A 18 19.36 -15.42 8.61
N ILE A 19 20.49 -15.06 9.24
CA ILE A 19 21.33 -16.02 9.99
C ILE A 19 20.54 -16.61 11.16
N PHE A 20 19.82 -15.80 11.95
CA PHE A 20 18.98 -16.30 13.03
C PHE A 20 17.85 -17.22 12.52
N GLY A 21 17.18 -16.84 11.44
CA GLY A 21 16.15 -17.67 10.79
C GLY A 21 16.69 -19.01 10.32
N LEU A 22 17.91 -19.04 9.76
CA LEU A 22 18.59 -20.27 9.37
C LEU A 22 19.00 -21.13 10.57
N VAL A 23 19.53 -20.53 11.63
CA VAL A 23 19.92 -21.24 12.86
C VAL A 23 18.69 -21.87 13.53
N PHE A 24 17.57 -21.15 13.62
CA PHE A 24 16.31 -21.68 14.14
C PHE A 24 15.72 -22.78 13.26
N ARG A 25 15.89 -22.68 11.93
CA ARG A 25 15.49 -23.74 11.00
C ARG A 25 16.38 -24.99 11.11
N LEU A 26 17.69 -24.83 11.30
CA LEU A 26 18.65 -25.95 11.41
C LEU A 26 18.53 -26.66 12.76
N SER A 27 18.10 -25.95 13.79
CA SER A 27 17.81 -26.48 15.12
C SER A 27 16.54 -27.32 15.11
N ARG A 28 16.61 -28.48 14.43
CA ARG A 28 15.52 -29.46 14.24
C ARG A 28 15.11 -30.20 15.53
N LEU A 29 15.65 -29.79 16.67
CA LEU A 29 15.54 -30.50 17.95
C LEU A 29 14.37 -30.01 18.82
N ILE A 30 13.71 -28.89 18.45
CA ILE A 30 12.54 -28.33 19.13
C ILE A 30 11.45 -28.00 18.11
N ASP A 31 10.30 -28.69 18.17
CA ASP A 31 9.19 -28.53 17.20
C ASP A 31 8.66 -27.09 17.10
N GLY A 32 8.65 -26.35 18.22
CA GLY A 32 8.23 -24.93 18.23
C GLY A 32 9.19 -23.98 17.49
N LEU A 33 10.47 -24.33 17.42
CA LEU A 33 11.51 -23.46 16.87
C LEU A 33 11.53 -23.48 15.33
N PHE A 34 11.08 -24.58 14.73
CA PHE A 34 10.95 -24.70 13.28
C PHE A 34 9.87 -23.77 12.71
N TYR A 35 8.72 -23.66 13.41
CA TYR A 35 7.65 -22.74 13.02
C TYR A 35 8.08 -21.28 13.17
N ALA A 36 8.75 -20.94 14.28
CA ALA A 36 9.31 -19.61 14.50
C ALA A 36 10.35 -19.24 13.42
N GLY A 37 11.24 -20.17 13.05
CA GLY A 37 12.21 -19.98 11.98
C GLY A 37 11.57 -19.71 10.62
N LYS A 38 10.45 -20.38 10.30
CA LYS A 38 9.65 -20.10 9.09
C LYS A 38 9.09 -18.68 9.09
N ILE A 39 8.50 -18.22 10.19
CA ILE A 39 7.96 -16.86 10.30
C ILE A 39 9.08 -15.82 10.13
N LEU A 40 10.22 -16.04 10.78
CA LEU A 40 11.37 -15.14 10.67
C LEU A 40 11.91 -15.02 9.24
N LEU A 41 12.02 -16.13 8.52
CA LEU A 41 12.45 -16.10 7.10
C LEU A 41 11.42 -15.39 6.19
N CYS A 42 10.11 -15.51 6.49
CA CYS A 42 9.09 -14.76 5.75
C CYS A 42 9.22 -13.24 5.99
N ILE A 43 9.46 -12.82 7.24
CA ILE A 43 9.68 -11.41 7.57
C ILE A 43 10.97 -10.91 6.92
N ASP A 44 12.04 -11.70 6.95
CA ASP A 44 13.32 -11.37 6.32
C ASP A 44 13.17 -11.17 4.80
N PHE A 45 12.37 -12.01 4.12
CA PHE A 45 12.06 -11.82 2.70
C PHE A 45 11.37 -10.48 2.41
N ILE A 46 10.48 -10.01 3.28
CA ILE A 46 9.85 -8.67 3.14
C ILE A 46 10.92 -7.58 3.25
N VAL A 47 11.83 -7.69 4.23
CA VAL A 47 12.94 -6.74 4.42
C VAL A 47 13.87 -6.72 3.21
N PHE A 48 14.20 -7.89 2.65
CA PHE A 48 14.96 -8.00 1.39
C PHE A 48 14.24 -7.32 0.21
N CYS A 49 12.91 -7.44 0.11
CA CYS A 49 12.13 -6.74 -0.90
C CYS A 49 12.19 -5.20 -0.71
N LEU A 50 12.20 -4.70 0.52
CA LEU A 50 12.40 -3.28 0.79
C LEU A 50 13.79 -2.80 0.31
N ARG A 51 14.82 -3.65 0.41
CA ARG A 51 16.17 -3.35 -0.11
C ARG A 51 16.19 -3.25 -1.65
N LEU A 52 15.39 -4.04 -2.35
CA LEU A 52 15.25 -3.89 -3.81
C LEU A 52 14.70 -2.51 -4.18
N MET A 53 13.76 -1.96 -3.40
CA MET A 53 13.30 -0.57 -3.60
C MET A 53 14.43 0.44 -3.39
N ALA A 54 15.33 0.22 -2.42
CA ALA A 54 16.51 1.05 -2.21
C ALA A 54 17.42 1.07 -3.45
N ILE A 55 17.66 -0.09 -4.07
CA ILE A 55 18.47 -0.18 -5.30
C ILE A 55 17.78 0.57 -6.45
N PHE A 56 16.45 0.50 -6.54
CA PHE A 56 15.69 1.28 -7.51
C PHE A 56 15.74 2.79 -7.27
N THR A 57 16.08 3.26 -6.06
CA THR A 57 16.29 4.71 -5.82
C THR A 57 17.49 5.27 -6.55
N ILE A 58 18.51 4.45 -6.84
CA ILE A 58 19.70 4.83 -7.62
C ILE A 58 19.36 4.98 -9.10
N SER A 59 18.25 4.35 -9.55
CA SER A 59 17.83 4.46 -10.94
C SER A 59 17.39 5.89 -11.26
N ARG A 60 17.91 6.42 -12.37
CA ARG A 60 17.65 7.81 -12.76
C ARG A 60 16.17 8.09 -13.12
N THR A 61 15.33 7.07 -13.32
CA THR A 61 13.90 7.24 -13.70
C THR A 61 12.93 6.99 -12.55
N LEU A 62 13.27 6.13 -11.58
CA LEU A 62 12.40 5.83 -10.42
C LEU A 62 12.89 6.53 -9.13
N GLY A 63 14.17 6.90 -9.05
CA GLY A 63 14.77 7.58 -7.90
C GLY A 63 14.03 8.85 -7.46
N PRO A 64 13.82 9.83 -8.35
CA PRO A 64 13.11 11.07 -8.00
C PRO A 64 11.70 10.81 -7.47
N LYS A 65 10.98 9.82 -8.03
CA LYS A 65 9.64 9.43 -7.59
C LYS A 65 9.63 8.87 -6.17
N ILE A 66 10.58 7.98 -5.86
CA ILE A 66 10.68 7.35 -4.53
C ILE A 66 11.05 8.39 -3.46
N ILE A 67 11.90 9.36 -3.79
CA ILE A 67 12.25 10.47 -2.89
C ILE A 67 11.02 11.35 -2.59
N ILE A 68 10.21 11.64 -3.61
CA ILE A 68 8.94 12.36 -3.44
C ILE A 68 7.98 11.59 -2.52
N VAL A 69 7.76 10.30 -2.78
CA VAL A 69 6.90 9.45 -1.94
C VAL A 69 7.40 9.41 -0.49
N LYS A 70 8.72 9.23 -0.29
CA LYS A 70 9.33 9.24 1.04
C LYS A 70 9.09 10.56 1.79
N ARG A 71 9.10 11.69 1.09
CA ARG A 71 8.81 13.00 1.68
C ARG A 71 7.33 13.13 2.06
N MET A 72 6.42 12.66 1.21
CA MET A 72 4.98 12.68 1.48
C MET A 72 4.58 11.74 2.65
N MET A 73 5.32 10.64 2.86
CA MET A 73 5.09 9.75 4.01
C MET A 73 5.28 10.43 5.37
N MET A 74 6.17 11.43 5.46
CA MET A 74 6.36 12.19 6.70
C MET A 74 5.14 13.08 7.01
N ASP A 75 4.53 13.66 5.99
CA ASP A 75 3.30 14.44 6.13
C ASP A 75 2.12 13.54 6.51
N MET A 76 2.06 12.33 5.95
CA MET A 76 1.04 11.32 6.33
C MET A 76 1.17 10.84 7.77
N PHE A 77 2.39 10.73 8.31
CA PHE A 77 2.59 10.31 9.70
C PHE A 77 1.98 11.30 10.70
N PHE A 78 2.16 12.60 10.45
CA PHE A 78 1.56 13.65 11.27
C PHE A 78 0.02 13.59 11.23
N PHE A 79 -0.55 13.38 10.05
CA PHE A 79 -1.99 13.21 9.89
C PHE A 79 -2.52 11.96 10.60
N MET A 80 -1.85 10.80 10.45
CA MET A 80 -2.24 9.56 11.15
C MET A 80 -2.19 9.71 12.67
N PHE A 81 -1.23 10.46 13.20
CA PHE A 81 -1.15 10.72 14.64
C PHE A 81 -2.37 11.50 15.15
N LEU A 82 -2.75 12.58 14.46
CA LEU A 82 -3.95 13.35 14.80
C LEU A 82 -5.24 12.51 14.67
N LEU A 83 -5.36 11.76 13.57
CA LEU A 83 -6.50 10.87 13.34
C LEU A 83 -6.57 9.79 14.42
N SER A 84 -5.44 9.20 14.83
CA SER A 84 -5.40 8.17 15.87
C SER A 84 -5.89 8.70 17.23
N ILE A 85 -5.49 9.91 17.63
CA ILE A 85 -5.97 10.53 18.88
C ILE A 85 -7.49 10.71 18.83
N TRP A 86 -8.00 11.22 17.72
CA TRP A 86 -9.43 11.44 17.54
C TRP A 86 -10.24 10.14 17.53
N VAL A 87 -9.77 9.11 16.82
CA VAL A 87 -10.39 7.77 16.79
C VAL A 87 -10.48 7.16 18.18
N VAL A 88 -9.39 7.24 18.96
CA VAL A 88 -9.36 6.68 20.31
C VAL A 88 -10.31 7.47 21.22
N ALA A 89 -10.34 8.80 21.13
CA ALA A 89 -11.25 9.61 21.93
C ALA A 89 -12.73 9.28 21.64
N TYR A 90 -13.11 9.21 20.36
CA TYR A 90 -14.45 8.79 19.94
C TYR A 90 -14.77 7.36 20.38
N GLY A 91 -13.84 6.42 20.15
CA GLY A 91 -14.02 5.02 20.48
C GLY A 91 -14.20 4.76 21.96
N VAL A 92 -13.42 5.44 22.81
CA VAL A 92 -13.58 5.37 24.28
C VAL A 92 -14.92 5.97 24.71
N ALA A 93 -15.32 7.12 24.15
CA ALA A 93 -16.60 7.74 24.46
C ALA A 93 -17.78 6.84 24.04
N LYS A 94 -17.75 6.30 22.82
CA LYS A 94 -18.72 5.32 22.32
C LYS A 94 -18.78 4.12 23.27
N GLN A 95 -17.65 3.46 23.52
CA GLN A 95 -17.59 2.25 24.35
C GLN A 95 -18.15 2.49 25.75
N SER A 96 -17.82 3.64 26.36
CA SER A 96 -18.29 4.00 27.71
C SER A 96 -19.79 4.29 27.78
N ILE A 97 -20.40 4.75 26.68
CA ILE A 97 -21.83 5.06 26.64
C ILE A 97 -22.65 3.81 26.32
N LEU A 98 -22.20 2.97 25.38
CA LEU A 98 -22.98 1.80 24.95
C LEU A 98 -22.85 0.61 25.89
N ILE A 99 -21.67 0.35 26.47
CA ILE A 99 -21.41 -0.91 27.17
C ILE A 99 -21.07 -0.63 28.63
N HIS A 100 -21.96 -1.04 29.53
CA HIS A 100 -21.73 -0.91 30.97
C HIS A 100 -20.88 -2.07 31.51
N ASN A 101 -19.86 -1.74 32.28
CA ASN A 101 -19.11 -2.67 33.14
C ASN A 101 -18.61 -3.92 32.38
N GLU A 102 -17.73 -3.72 31.40
CA GLU A 102 -17.03 -4.80 30.69
C GLU A 102 -15.67 -5.03 31.37
N ASP A 103 -15.43 -6.23 31.91
CA ASP A 103 -14.16 -6.55 32.59
C ASP A 103 -13.10 -7.13 31.63
N ARG A 104 -13.53 -7.53 30.42
CA ARG A 104 -12.68 -8.23 29.45
C ARG A 104 -11.88 -7.23 28.61
N LEU A 105 -10.62 -7.01 28.98
CA LEU A 105 -9.71 -6.08 28.29
C LEU A 105 -9.65 -6.26 26.77
N GLY A 106 -9.67 -7.50 26.27
CA GLY A 106 -9.63 -7.78 24.82
C GLY A 106 -10.85 -7.22 24.07
N TRP A 107 -12.04 -7.27 24.69
CA TRP A 107 -13.26 -6.72 24.11
C TRP A 107 -13.32 -5.20 24.23
N ILE A 108 -12.84 -4.65 25.35
CA ILE A 108 -12.72 -3.19 25.53
C ILE A 108 -11.81 -2.60 24.46
N LEU A 109 -10.63 -3.19 24.24
CA LEU A 109 -9.67 -2.68 23.25
C LEU A 109 -10.19 -2.83 21.82
N ARG A 110 -10.90 -3.93 21.53
CA ARG A 110 -11.57 -4.13 20.24
C ARG A 110 -12.65 -3.07 19.99
N GLY A 111 -13.52 -2.82 20.95
CA GLY A 111 -14.61 -1.84 20.82
C GLY A 111 -14.13 -0.38 20.81
N ALA A 112 -13.10 -0.06 21.59
CA ALA A 112 -12.60 1.31 21.74
C ALA A 112 -11.60 1.75 20.67
N VAL A 113 -10.90 0.83 19.98
CA VAL A 113 -9.87 1.19 19.00
C VAL A 113 -10.13 0.56 17.64
N TYR A 114 -10.41 -0.75 17.59
CA TYR A 114 -10.50 -1.48 16.34
C TYR A 114 -11.79 -1.20 15.57
N GLU A 115 -12.95 -1.25 16.24
CA GLU A 115 -14.23 -0.90 15.62
C GLU A 115 -14.29 0.53 15.06
N PRO A 116 -13.95 1.59 15.83
CA PRO A 116 -14.00 2.96 15.30
C PRO A 116 -12.97 3.21 14.19
N TYR A 117 -11.85 2.48 14.17
CA TYR A 117 -10.91 2.50 13.06
C TYR A 117 -11.51 1.93 11.77
N LEU A 118 -12.25 0.81 11.86
CA LEU A 118 -12.95 0.22 10.71
C LEU A 118 -14.07 1.13 10.18
N THR A 119 -14.76 1.84 11.08
CA THR A 119 -15.79 2.81 10.72
C THR A 119 -15.28 3.91 9.79
N ILE A 120 -14.03 4.37 9.95
CA ILE A 120 -13.43 5.35 9.03
C ILE A 120 -13.31 4.81 7.60
N PHE A 121 -13.12 3.49 7.43
CA PHE A 121 -13.06 2.86 6.11
C PHE A 121 -14.45 2.49 5.55
N GLY A 122 -15.53 2.85 6.24
CA GLY A 122 -16.90 2.62 5.80
C GLY A 122 -17.54 1.33 6.31
N ASP A 123 -16.90 0.61 7.24
CA ASP A 123 -17.50 -0.58 7.87
C ASP A 123 -18.25 -0.17 9.16
N MET A 124 -19.58 -0.18 9.10
CA MET A 124 -20.43 0.26 10.21
C MET A 124 -20.66 -0.88 11.21
N PRO A 125 -20.47 -0.63 12.52
CA PRO A 125 -20.71 -1.65 13.53
C PRO A 125 -22.21 -1.92 13.69
N LYS A 126 -22.59 -3.19 13.61
CA LYS A 126 -23.97 -3.70 13.81
C LYS A 126 -24.60 -3.36 15.16
N ASN A 127 -23.77 -2.98 16.14
CA ASN A 127 -24.22 -2.62 17.50
C ASN A 127 -24.79 -1.19 17.57
N ILE A 128 -24.69 -0.41 16.49
CA ILE A 128 -25.20 0.96 16.38
C ILE A 128 -26.27 1.04 15.29
N ASP A 129 -26.19 0.19 14.26
CA ASP A 129 -27.16 0.13 13.18
C ASP A 129 -28.47 -0.52 13.65
N ASN A 130 -29.52 0.29 13.72
CA ASN A 130 -30.87 -0.08 14.08
C ASN A 130 -31.49 -1.13 13.15
N THR A 131 -31.01 -1.27 11.91
CA THR A 131 -31.62 -2.17 10.91
C THR A 131 -31.02 -3.57 10.88
N ASP A 132 -29.76 -3.72 11.29
CA ASP A 132 -29.00 -4.98 11.26
C ASP A 132 -28.64 -5.51 12.68
N PHE A 133 -29.20 -4.88 13.72
CA PHE A 133 -29.01 -5.31 15.09
C PHE A 133 -29.79 -6.58 15.41
N ASP A 134 -29.09 -7.65 15.79
CA ASP A 134 -29.68 -8.90 16.29
C ASP A 134 -29.18 -9.20 17.72
N ILE A 135 -30.12 -9.21 18.65
CA ILE A 135 -29.89 -9.49 20.08
C ILE A 135 -29.26 -10.88 20.31
N ASN A 136 -29.47 -11.85 19.42
CA ASN A 136 -28.91 -13.20 19.55
C ASN A 136 -27.39 -13.27 19.34
N LEU A 137 -26.82 -12.23 18.69
CA LEU A 137 -25.38 -12.12 18.43
C LEU A 137 -24.60 -11.55 19.62
N CYS A 138 -25.28 -11.03 20.64
CA CYS A 138 -24.67 -10.45 21.83
C CYS A 138 -25.06 -11.20 23.12
N SER A 139 -24.29 -10.99 24.19
CA SER A 139 -24.55 -11.58 25.51
C SER A 139 -24.80 -10.47 26.53
N MET A 140 -25.94 -10.49 27.23
CA MET A 140 -26.31 -9.44 28.19
C MET A 140 -25.32 -9.32 29.36
N ASN A 141 -24.86 -10.46 29.90
CA ASN A 141 -23.93 -10.51 31.03
C ASN A 141 -22.47 -10.74 30.60
N GLY A 142 -22.18 -10.83 29.30
CA GLY A 142 -20.83 -11.17 28.82
C GLY A 142 -20.38 -12.59 29.17
N SER A 143 -21.33 -13.49 29.46
CA SER A 143 -21.08 -14.88 29.88
C SER A 143 -20.41 -15.72 28.79
N ASP A 144 -20.68 -15.40 27.51
CA ASP A 144 -20.09 -16.08 26.37
C ASP A 144 -18.78 -15.42 25.95
N PRO A 145 -17.64 -16.14 25.93
CA PRO A 145 -16.34 -15.57 25.55
C PRO A 145 -16.25 -15.21 24.06
N LEU A 146 -17.10 -15.81 23.23
CA LEU A 146 -17.11 -15.63 21.77
C LEU A 146 -17.98 -14.46 21.31
N LYS A 147 -18.91 -13.99 22.17
CA LYS A 147 -19.87 -12.94 21.83
C LYS A 147 -19.54 -11.60 22.51
N PRO A 148 -19.75 -10.47 21.83
CA PRO A 148 -19.68 -9.15 22.45
C PRO A 148 -20.81 -8.97 23.47
N LYS A 149 -20.63 -8.04 24.40
CA LYS A 149 -21.70 -7.63 25.32
C LYS A 149 -22.72 -6.78 24.59
N CYS A 150 -24.00 -6.95 24.92
CA CYS A 150 -25.06 -6.17 24.30
C CYS A 150 -24.93 -4.68 24.66
N PRO A 151 -25.20 -3.77 23.69
CA PRO A 151 -25.26 -2.35 23.98
C PRO A 151 -26.46 -2.03 24.88
N MET A 152 -26.43 -0.87 25.53
CA MET A 152 -27.57 -0.34 26.26
C MET A 152 -28.74 -0.15 25.28
N LEU A 153 -29.87 -0.79 25.56
CA LEU A 153 -31.07 -0.74 24.73
C LEU A 153 -32.09 0.25 25.32
N ASN A 154 -32.80 0.95 24.45
CA ASN A 154 -33.98 1.76 24.81
C ASN A 154 -35.22 0.88 24.98
N GLU A 155 -36.36 1.46 25.39
CA GLU A 155 -37.64 0.74 25.61
C GLU A 155 -38.16 -0.06 24.39
N GLN A 156 -37.62 0.21 23.20
CA GLN A 156 -37.96 -0.43 21.92
C GLN A 156 -36.93 -1.49 21.48
N ASP A 157 -36.06 -1.97 22.37
CA ASP A 157 -34.98 -2.94 22.08
C ASP A 157 -33.99 -2.47 20.99
N MET A 158 -33.84 -1.15 20.84
CA MET A 158 -32.90 -0.50 19.92
C MET A 158 -31.68 0.04 20.67
N PRO A 159 -30.47 0.03 20.10
CA PRO A 159 -29.30 0.63 20.73
C PRO A 159 -29.53 2.11 21.08
N ALA A 160 -29.24 2.48 22.32
CA ALA A 160 -29.47 3.83 22.85
C ALA A 160 -28.54 4.90 22.27
N PHE A 161 -27.50 4.49 21.54
CA PHE A 161 -26.54 5.43 20.95
C PHE A 161 -27.08 6.06 19.67
N PRO A 162 -27.03 7.38 19.53
CA PRO A 162 -27.54 8.06 18.35
C PRO A 162 -26.71 7.77 17.09
N GLU A 163 -27.31 7.15 16.08
CA GLU A 163 -26.73 6.95 14.74
C GLU A 163 -26.33 8.26 14.06
N TRP A 164 -27.03 9.36 14.32
CA TRP A 164 -26.67 10.67 13.76
C TRP A 164 -25.29 11.14 14.23
N LEU A 165 -24.83 10.69 15.41
CA LEU A 165 -23.54 11.07 15.96
C LEU A 165 -22.39 10.35 15.24
N THR A 166 -22.61 9.10 14.82
CA THR A 166 -21.66 8.37 13.94
C THR A 166 -21.65 8.94 12.52
N ILE A 167 -22.80 9.32 11.98
CA ILE A 167 -22.91 9.95 10.65
C ILE A 167 -22.23 11.31 10.63
N LEU A 168 -22.38 12.13 11.68
CA LEU A 168 -21.65 13.39 11.82
C LEU A 168 -20.14 13.16 11.89
N MET A 169 -19.67 12.14 12.62
CA MET A 169 -18.25 11.78 12.68
C MET A 169 -17.69 11.48 11.28
N LEU A 170 -18.39 10.64 10.52
CA LEU A 170 -18.02 10.28 9.15
C LEU A 170 -18.01 11.50 8.22
N SER A 171 -19.02 12.35 8.34
CA SER A 171 -19.12 13.58 7.55
C SER A 171 -17.97 14.55 7.79
N GLN A 172 -17.50 14.69 9.03
CA GLN A 172 -16.33 15.54 9.34
C GLN A 172 -15.04 14.95 8.76
N THR A 173 -14.87 13.62 8.80
CA THR A 173 -13.73 12.95 8.16
C THR A 173 -13.79 13.02 6.64
N ASP A 174 -14.96 12.89 6.03
CA ASP A 174 -15.13 12.97 4.58
C ASP A 174 -14.92 14.39 4.05
N PHE A 175 -15.41 15.41 4.75
CA PHE A 175 -15.21 16.81 4.38
C PHE A 175 -13.73 17.21 4.47
N THR A 176 -13.06 16.85 5.56
CA THR A 176 -11.61 17.09 5.71
C THR A 176 -10.79 16.26 4.72
N PHE A 177 -11.19 15.02 4.42
CA PHE A 177 -10.55 14.20 3.41
C PHE A 177 -10.72 14.79 2.00
N GLN A 178 -11.89 15.29 1.63
CA GLN A 178 -12.10 15.96 0.34
C GLN A 178 -11.23 17.21 0.20
N GLU A 179 -11.16 18.05 1.23
CA GLU A 179 -10.33 19.26 1.21
C GLU A 179 -8.82 18.93 1.11
N VAL A 180 -8.37 17.91 1.85
CA VAL A 180 -6.98 17.42 1.80
C VAL A 180 -6.69 16.73 0.46
N GLN A 181 -7.64 15.96 -0.07
CA GLN A 181 -7.51 15.26 -1.35
C GLN A 181 -7.48 16.25 -2.51
N ASP A 182 -8.32 17.28 -2.52
CA ASP A 182 -8.33 18.32 -3.57
C ASP A 182 -7.02 19.11 -3.62
N ASN A 183 -6.44 19.39 -2.44
CA ASN A 183 -5.12 20.00 -2.34
C ASN A 183 -4.00 19.03 -2.79
N THR A 184 -4.10 17.76 -2.41
CA THR A 184 -3.13 16.71 -2.77
C THR A 184 -3.19 16.36 -4.26
N ASP A 185 -4.38 16.41 -4.88
CA ASP A 185 -4.61 16.13 -6.29
C ASP A 185 -3.91 17.15 -7.19
N ARG A 186 -3.88 18.42 -6.78
CA ARG A 186 -3.12 19.47 -7.46
C ARG A 186 -1.61 19.19 -7.40
N ILE A 187 -1.12 18.75 -6.24
CA ILE A 187 0.28 18.38 -6.02
C ILE A 187 0.65 17.13 -6.84
N TRP A 188 -0.20 16.10 -6.84
CA TRP A 188 -0.02 14.87 -7.61
C TRP A 188 -0.02 15.13 -9.12
N LYS A 189 -0.92 16.00 -9.61
CA LYS A 189 -0.96 16.41 -11.03
C LYS A 189 0.34 17.12 -11.43
N PHE A 190 0.92 17.93 -10.53
CA PHE A 190 2.21 18.59 -10.75
C PHE A 190 3.38 17.60 -10.77
N GLN A 191 3.44 16.67 -9.80
CA GLN A 191 4.47 15.62 -9.73
C GLN A 191 4.40 14.66 -10.92
N ARG A 192 3.18 14.30 -11.36
CA ARG A 192 2.95 13.45 -12.54
C ARG A 192 3.46 14.11 -13.83
N TYR A 193 3.35 15.42 -13.96
CA TYR A 193 3.86 16.15 -15.12
C TYR A 193 5.39 16.06 -15.23
N GLU A 194 6.11 16.25 -14.12
CA GLU A 194 7.58 16.11 -14.11
C GLU A 194 8.02 14.69 -14.46
N LEU A 195 7.31 13.70 -13.92
CA LEU A 195 7.47 12.29 -14.25
C LEU A 195 7.35 12.03 -15.76
N ILE A 196 6.30 12.55 -16.39
CA ILE A 196 6.03 12.34 -17.82
C ILE A 196 7.09 13.05 -18.66
N LYS A 197 7.47 14.28 -18.28
CA LYS A 197 8.54 15.05 -18.94
C LYS A 197 9.87 14.29 -18.93
N GLU A 198 10.22 13.68 -17.80
CA GLU A 198 11.44 12.88 -17.70
C GLU A 198 11.37 11.59 -18.54
N TYR A 199 10.25 10.87 -18.54
CA TYR A 199 10.08 9.66 -19.35
C TYR A 199 10.03 9.92 -20.86
N TYR A 200 9.46 11.06 -21.26
CA TYR A 200 9.44 11.48 -22.67
C TYR A 200 10.85 11.69 -23.24
N SER A 201 11.81 12.03 -22.38
CA SER A 201 13.20 12.30 -22.79
C SER A 201 14.10 11.06 -22.84
N ARG A 202 13.61 9.87 -22.50
CA ARG A 202 14.44 8.65 -22.43
C ARG A 202 14.03 7.56 -23.42
N PRO A 203 15.01 6.82 -24.00
CA PRO A 203 14.74 5.61 -24.77
C PRO A 203 14.07 4.53 -23.91
N ALA A 204 13.13 3.80 -24.51
CA ALA A 204 12.09 3.02 -23.83
C ALA A 204 12.48 1.57 -23.45
N ALA A 205 13.67 1.36 -22.90
CA ALA A 205 13.97 0.06 -22.31
C ALA A 205 13.41 0.00 -20.87
N PRO A 206 12.39 -0.84 -20.58
CA PRO A 206 11.94 -1.03 -19.22
C PRO A 206 13.06 -1.66 -18.37
N PRO A 207 13.15 -1.32 -17.06
CA PRO A 207 14.18 -1.81 -16.14
C PRO A 207 14.46 -3.32 -16.14
N PRO A 208 13.48 -4.24 -16.35
CA PRO A 208 13.76 -5.67 -16.38
C PRO A 208 14.61 -6.16 -17.58
N LEU A 209 14.75 -5.40 -18.67
CA LEU A 209 15.49 -5.84 -19.86
C LEU A 209 17.01 -5.50 -19.82
N ILE A 210 17.47 -4.78 -18.79
CA ILE A 210 18.89 -4.49 -18.56
C ILE A 210 19.65 -5.76 -18.12
N LEU A 211 18.99 -6.68 -17.41
CA LEU A 211 19.61 -7.94 -16.97
C LEU A 211 19.93 -8.86 -18.16
N LEU A 212 19.04 -8.93 -19.16
CA LEU A 212 19.25 -9.74 -20.36
C LEU A 212 20.35 -9.17 -21.27
N SER A 213 20.48 -7.84 -21.36
CA SER A 213 21.56 -7.23 -22.15
C SER A 213 22.93 -7.46 -21.51
N HIS A 214 23.05 -7.38 -20.18
CA HIS A 214 24.28 -7.74 -19.47
C HIS A 214 24.63 -9.23 -19.59
N LEU A 215 23.63 -10.12 -19.56
CA LEU A 215 23.84 -11.56 -19.76
C LEU A 215 24.34 -11.87 -21.19
N TYR A 216 23.76 -11.22 -22.20
CA TYR A 216 24.19 -11.37 -23.60
C TYR A 216 25.62 -10.85 -23.83
N MET A 217 25.97 -9.69 -23.27
CA MET A 217 27.33 -9.15 -23.33
C MET A 217 28.34 -10.04 -22.62
N PHE A 218 27.96 -10.65 -21.48
CA PHE A 218 28.79 -11.58 -20.74
C PHE A 218 29.03 -12.88 -21.53
N LEU A 219 27.98 -13.49 -22.08
CA LEU A 219 28.08 -14.68 -22.94
C LEU A 219 28.94 -14.43 -24.18
N ARG A 220 28.76 -13.27 -24.83
CA ARG A 220 29.54 -12.89 -26.01
C ARG A 220 31.02 -12.66 -25.68
N SER A 221 31.32 -12.06 -24.53
CA SER A 221 32.70 -11.81 -24.07
C SER A 221 33.43 -13.12 -23.74
N VAL A 222 32.72 -14.08 -23.15
CA VAL A 222 33.27 -15.41 -22.80
C VAL A 222 33.49 -16.27 -24.05
N VAL A 223 32.58 -16.22 -25.03
CA VAL A 223 32.64 -17.06 -26.25
C VAL A 223 33.56 -16.49 -27.33
N LEU A 224 33.58 -15.17 -27.55
CA LEU A 224 34.28 -14.57 -28.70
C LEU A 224 35.65 -13.95 -28.38
N ARG A 225 36.10 -13.91 -27.12
CA ARG A 225 37.38 -13.30 -26.66
C ARG A 225 37.76 -12.00 -27.40
N ARG A 226 36.77 -11.14 -27.69
CA ARG A 226 36.98 -9.84 -28.31
C ARG A 226 36.53 -8.80 -27.32
N ALA A 227 37.38 -7.81 -27.06
CA ALA A 227 37.00 -6.64 -26.28
C ALA A 227 35.86 -5.92 -27.03
N SER A 228 34.63 -6.07 -26.55
CA SER A 228 33.50 -5.32 -27.09
C SER A 228 33.61 -3.89 -26.61
N ASN A 229 33.67 -2.92 -27.52
CA ASN A 229 33.46 -1.52 -27.16
C ASN A 229 31.99 -1.36 -26.72
N PRO A 230 31.69 -1.15 -25.42
CA PRO A 230 30.32 -1.21 -24.91
C PRO A 230 29.41 -0.12 -25.48
N TRP A 231 30.01 0.97 -25.98
CA TRP A 231 29.33 2.17 -26.43
C TRP A 231 28.72 2.05 -27.83
N THR A 232 29.34 1.31 -28.76
CA THR A 232 28.85 1.19 -30.14
C THR A 232 27.67 0.22 -30.25
N ASP A 233 27.74 -0.94 -29.59
CA ASP A 233 26.66 -1.96 -29.60
C ASP A 233 25.41 -1.49 -28.87
N PHE A 234 25.56 -0.77 -27.75
CA PHE A 234 24.44 -0.19 -27.02
C PHE A 234 23.72 0.88 -27.86
N SER A 235 24.46 1.67 -28.63
CA SER A 235 23.88 2.68 -29.51
C SER A 235 23.05 2.09 -30.64
N GLU A 236 23.49 1.01 -31.29
CA GLU A 236 22.71 0.33 -32.34
C GLU A 236 21.45 -0.34 -31.77
N PHE A 237 21.54 -0.98 -30.60
CA PHE A 237 20.39 -1.62 -29.96
C PHE A 237 19.32 -0.60 -29.52
N VAL A 238 19.74 0.55 -28.99
CA VAL A 238 18.83 1.65 -28.61
C VAL A 238 18.13 2.24 -29.83
N VAL A 239 18.85 2.42 -30.95
CA VAL A 239 18.26 2.92 -32.21
C VAL A 239 17.25 1.93 -32.79
N TRP A 240 17.53 0.62 -32.70
CA TRP A 240 16.62 -0.43 -33.16
C TRP A 240 15.34 -0.51 -32.30
N ALA A 241 15.48 -0.52 -30.97
CA ALA A 241 14.36 -0.58 -30.03
C ALA A 241 13.48 0.69 -30.04
N GLN A 242 14.08 1.87 -30.24
CA GLN A 242 13.34 3.13 -30.31
C GLN A 242 12.49 3.23 -31.59
N ARG A 243 12.94 2.63 -32.70
CA ARG A 243 12.18 2.59 -33.96
C ARG A 243 10.91 1.73 -33.83
N ASP A 244 11.01 0.57 -33.17
CA ASP A 244 9.88 -0.34 -32.98
C ASP A 244 8.85 0.19 -31.97
N LEU A 245 9.31 0.87 -30.90
CA LEU A 245 8.40 1.50 -29.95
C LEU A 245 7.70 2.74 -30.53
N TYR A 246 8.39 3.55 -31.34
CA TYR A 246 7.73 4.63 -32.07
C TYR A 246 6.65 4.08 -33.01
N PHE A 247 6.90 2.95 -33.66
CA PHE A 247 5.92 2.29 -34.53
C PHE A 247 4.71 1.76 -33.74
N LEU A 248 4.93 1.19 -32.55
CA LEU A 248 3.87 0.73 -31.64
C LEU A 248 3.04 1.87 -31.04
N ILE A 249 3.68 3.00 -30.68
CA ILE A 249 2.98 4.20 -30.21
C ILE A 249 2.20 4.84 -31.36
N LEU A 250 2.77 4.92 -32.56
CA LEU A 250 2.04 5.41 -33.74
C LEU A 250 0.85 4.52 -34.07
N LEU A 251 1.00 3.18 -34.01
CA LEU A 251 -0.09 2.22 -34.21
C LEU A 251 -1.19 2.35 -33.16
N HIS A 252 -0.83 2.56 -31.90
CA HIS A 252 -1.80 2.77 -30.82
C HIS A 252 -2.55 4.11 -30.97
N GLN A 253 -1.84 5.17 -31.39
CA GLN A 253 -2.41 6.51 -31.59
C GLN A 253 -3.26 6.59 -32.87
N LEU A 254 -2.88 5.86 -33.93
CA LEU A 254 -3.69 5.65 -35.14
C LEU A 254 -4.93 4.79 -34.85
N SER A 255 -4.81 3.74 -34.02
CA SER A 255 -5.94 2.91 -33.58
C SER A 255 -7.00 3.72 -32.84
N GLY A 256 -6.59 4.58 -31.88
CA GLY A 256 -7.51 5.48 -31.17
C GLY A 256 -8.21 6.49 -32.09
N SER A 257 -7.48 7.09 -33.03
CA SER A 257 -8.03 8.04 -34.01
C SER A 257 -8.99 7.37 -35.01
N LEU A 258 -8.67 6.16 -35.46
CA LEU A 258 -9.48 5.38 -36.38
C LEU A 258 -10.77 4.89 -35.69
N TRP A 259 -10.68 4.46 -34.43
CA TRP A 259 -11.82 4.00 -33.63
C TRP A 259 -12.80 5.14 -33.34
N GLU A 260 -12.32 6.36 -33.07
CA GLU A 260 -13.19 7.54 -32.96
C GLU A 260 -13.85 7.93 -34.28
N LYS A 261 -13.14 7.83 -35.41
CA LYS A 261 -13.72 8.10 -36.75
C LYS A 261 -14.77 7.07 -37.12
N ILE A 262 -14.55 5.79 -36.80
CA ILE A 262 -15.52 4.70 -37.02
C ILE A 262 -16.75 4.89 -36.11
N ARG A 263 -16.56 5.25 -34.84
CA ARG A 263 -17.65 5.54 -33.90
C ARG A 263 -18.50 6.73 -34.37
N ARG A 264 -17.87 7.80 -34.88
CA ARG A 264 -18.56 8.96 -35.46
C ARG A 264 -19.32 8.63 -36.75
N LYS A 265 -18.78 7.75 -37.62
CA LYS A 265 -19.50 7.28 -38.82
C LYS A 265 -20.67 6.35 -38.47
N LEU A 266 -20.54 5.49 -37.46
CA LEU A 266 -21.62 4.60 -36.99
C LEU A 266 -22.77 5.36 -36.32
N GLN A 267 -22.49 6.46 -35.61
CA GLN A 267 -23.56 7.31 -35.05
C GLN A 267 -24.31 8.13 -36.12
N LYS A 268 -23.67 8.44 -37.26
CA LYS A 268 -24.30 9.19 -38.36
C LYS A 268 -25.25 8.34 -39.23
N HIS A 269 -25.08 7.01 -39.22
CA HIS A 269 -25.97 6.07 -39.91
C HIS A 269 -27.13 5.54 -39.04
N ARG A 270 -27.19 5.93 -37.76
CA ARG A 270 -28.23 5.52 -36.81
C ARG A 270 -29.22 6.65 -36.46
N LYS A 271 -29.26 7.70 -37.30
CA LYS A 271 -30.28 8.75 -37.33
C LYS A 271 -30.89 8.83 -38.71
#